data_AF-A0A5J4UPE3-F1
#
_entry.id   AF-A0A5J4UPE3-F1
#
_cell.length_a   1.000
_cell.length_b   1.000
_cell.length_c   1.000
_cell.angle_alpha   90.00
_cell.angle_beta   90.00
_cell.angle_gamma   90.00
#
_symmetry.space_group_name_H-M   'P 1'
#
loop_
_entity.id
_entity.type
_entity.pdbx_description
1 polymer ?
#
loop_
_entity_poly.entity_id
_entity_poly.type
_entity_poly.pdbx_seq_one_letter_code
_entity_poly.pdbx_strand_id
1 'polypeptide(L)'
;MFELMGREEKEIRNKVIEQLMLKPVTNIRKVIREVIIWKMEQLHDYIVKLSVERDKGSLAVNELRRVVITEFMVYSVLRLSELQRAMLNRKCRITLKVVTNRTVCPITWFQARNGKRKINTTDKDLLRTNSENKRSLTPEECSKEVHIVMNSAGIDKRHSVTTIRKVAISAMQNKNKTKIEIDRWSRHSESADTTRENYDVNNNDSIRKALSECVSTREESNASE
;
A
#
# COMPACT_ATOMS: atom_id res chain seq x y z
N MET A 1 27.94 4.80 5.70
CA MET A 1 26.82 5.09 6.65
C MET A 1 27.33 5.73 7.94
N PHE A 2 28.50 5.36 8.46
CA PHE A 2 29.02 5.91 9.73
C PHE A 2 29.96 7.12 9.61
N GLU A 3 30.44 7.48 8.41
CA GLU A 3 31.19 8.74 8.19
C GLU A 3 30.34 10.01 8.38
N LEU A 4 29.00 9.90 8.36
CA LEU A 4 28.08 11.02 8.56
C LEU A 4 28.00 11.51 10.03
N MET A 5 28.67 10.84 10.98
CA MET A 5 28.61 11.18 12.42
C MET A 5 29.96 11.61 13.03
N GLY A 6 31.00 11.84 12.21
CA GLY A 6 32.22 12.52 12.67
C GLY A 6 33.03 11.82 13.78
N ARG A 7 32.91 10.49 13.92
CA ARG A 7 33.78 9.70 14.83
C ARG A 7 34.80 8.89 14.03
N GLU A 8 36.03 8.86 14.51
CA GLU A 8 37.08 8.04 13.91
C GLU A 8 36.76 6.55 14.02
N GLU A 9 36.84 5.84 12.90
CA GLU A 9 36.53 4.41 12.71
C GLU A 9 37.27 3.49 13.71
N LYS A 10 38.37 3.96 14.30
CA LYS A 10 39.23 3.22 15.21
C LYS A 10 38.67 3.11 16.63
N GLU A 11 37.85 4.06 17.10
CA GLU A 11 37.27 4.02 18.45
C GLU A 11 36.10 3.02 18.59
N ILE A 12 35.53 2.57 17.48
CA ILE A 12 34.26 1.82 17.47
C ILE A 12 34.48 0.30 17.33
N ARG A 13 35.70 -0.16 17.06
CA ARG A 13 36.01 -1.60 16.89
C ARG A 13 36.09 -2.35 18.22
N ASN A 14 34.94 -2.66 18.79
CA ASN A 14 34.77 -3.70 19.80
C ASN A 14 34.39 -5.02 19.11
N LYS A 15 34.91 -6.17 19.57
CA LYS A 15 34.57 -7.52 19.08
C LYS A 15 33.05 -7.78 18.99
N VAL A 16 32.25 -7.13 19.84
CA VAL A 16 30.77 -7.19 19.81
C VAL A 16 30.22 -6.53 18.53
N ILE A 17 30.80 -5.41 18.10
CA ILE A 17 30.41 -4.72 16.86
C ILE A 17 30.88 -5.51 15.64
N GLU A 18 32.04 -6.17 15.68
CA GLU A 18 32.45 -7.10 14.61
C GLU A 18 31.51 -8.31 14.47
N GLN A 19 30.97 -8.83 15.58
CA GLN A 19 29.95 -9.89 15.52
C GLN A 19 28.61 -9.35 14.98
N LEU A 20 28.23 -8.12 15.30
CA LEU A 20 27.03 -7.46 14.75
C LEU A 20 27.20 -7.06 13.27
N MET A 21 28.43 -6.77 12.86
CA MET A 21 28.83 -6.47 11.49
C MET A 21 29.34 -7.70 10.74
N LEU A 22 29.03 -8.93 11.22
CA LEU A 22 29.19 -10.14 10.43
C LEU A 22 28.61 -9.84 9.05
N LYS A 23 29.48 -10.02 8.04
CA LYS A 23 29.33 -9.57 6.66
C LYS A 23 27.86 -9.58 6.27
N PRO A 24 27.33 -8.56 5.57
CA PRO A 24 26.01 -8.67 4.98
C PRO A 24 26.04 -9.97 4.20
N VAL A 25 25.38 -10.99 4.75
CA VAL A 25 25.12 -12.20 4.01
C VAL A 25 24.34 -11.63 2.87
N THR A 26 24.98 -11.57 1.71
CA THR A 26 24.28 -11.52 0.45
C THR A 26 23.39 -12.71 0.58
N ASN A 27 22.17 -12.46 1.05
CA ASN A 27 21.11 -13.43 1.03
C ASN A 27 20.93 -13.63 -0.46
N ILE A 28 21.74 -14.55 -1.01
CA ILE A 28 21.61 -15.14 -2.32
C ILE A 28 20.13 -15.41 -2.35
N ARG A 29 19.46 -14.73 -3.29
CA ARG A 29 18.01 -14.75 -3.43
C ARG A 29 17.60 -16.17 -3.09
N LYS A 30 16.89 -16.39 -1.98
CA LYS A 30 15.95 -17.49 -2.02
C LYS A 30 15.15 -17.10 -3.24
N VAL A 31 15.30 -17.88 -4.31
CA VAL A 31 14.30 -17.94 -5.34
C VAL A 31 13.09 -18.37 -4.53
N ILE A 32 12.40 -17.38 -3.96
CA ILE A 32 11.00 -17.50 -3.68
C ILE A 32 10.55 -17.91 -5.07
N ARG A 33 10.26 -19.20 -5.23
CA ARG A 33 9.42 -19.66 -6.32
C ARG A 33 8.15 -18.87 -6.09
N GLU A 34 8.15 -17.62 -6.52
CA GLU A 34 7.03 -16.73 -6.42
C GLU A 34 6.07 -17.42 -7.36
N VAL A 35 5.18 -18.20 -6.77
CA VAL A 35 3.88 -18.42 -7.37
C VAL A 35 3.36 -16.99 -7.51
N ILE A 36 3.57 -16.40 -8.69
CA ILE A 36 3.05 -15.08 -9.04
C ILE A 36 1.59 -15.37 -9.36
N ILE A 37 0.76 -15.07 -8.38
CA ILE A 37 -0.63 -15.52 -8.34
C ILE A 37 -1.54 -14.57 -9.16
N TRP A 38 -1.21 -13.27 -9.24
CA TRP A 38 -1.84 -12.27 -10.12
C TRP A 38 -0.94 -11.02 -10.20
N LYS A 39 -1.16 -10.14 -11.19
CA LYS A 39 -0.31 -8.98 -11.48
C LYS A 39 -0.88 -7.68 -10.90
N MET A 40 -0.03 -6.82 -10.35
CA MET A 40 -0.46 -5.56 -9.73
C MET A 40 -1.22 -4.65 -10.72
N GLU A 41 -0.81 -4.71 -11.98
CA GLU A 41 -1.42 -4.02 -13.11
C GLU A 41 -2.92 -4.37 -13.24
N GLN A 42 -3.34 -5.62 -13.01
CA GLN A 42 -4.75 -6.01 -13.10
C GLN A 42 -5.63 -5.21 -12.13
N LEU A 43 -5.15 -5.03 -10.89
CA LEU A 43 -5.87 -4.28 -9.87
C LEU A 43 -5.88 -2.78 -10.19
N HIS A 44 -4.73 -2.22 -10.57
CA HIS A 44 -4.66 -0.80 -10.90
C HIS A 44 -5.43 -0.46 -12.19
N ASP A 45 -5.40 -1.29 -13.22
CA ASP A 45 -6.15 -1.07 -14.47
C ASP A 45 -7.66 -0.99 -14.20
N TYR A 46 -8.16 -1.85 -13.30
CA TYR A 46 -9.55 -1.77 -12.82
C TYR A 46 -9.84 -0.46 -12.07
N ILE A 47 -8.92 -0.01 -11.21
CA ILE A 47 -9.09 1.25 -10.47
C ILE A 47 -9.01 2.46 -11.41
N VAL A 48 -8.12 2.43 -12.40
CA VAL A 48 -8.04 3.44 -13.48
C VAL A 48 -9.37 3.50 -14.23
N LYS A 49 -9.97 2.36 -14.59
CA LYS A 49 -11.31 2.30 -15.19
C LYS A 49 -12.36 2.95 -14.30
N LEU A 50 -12.37 2.65 -13.00
CA LEU A 50 -13.30 3.28 -12.05
C LEU A 50 -13.03 4.77 -11.85
N SER A 51 -11.80 5.26 -12.04
CA SER A 51 -11.48 6.67 -11.85
C SER A 51 -12.24 7.58 -12.81
N VAL A 52 -12.57 7.09 -14.02
CA VAL A 52 -13.42 7.80 -14.98
C VAL A 52 -14.83 8.01 -14.42
N GLU A 53 -15.39 6.99 -13.78
CA GLU A 53 -16.73 7.04 -13.16
C GLU A 53 -16.73 7.88 -11.87
N ARG A 54 -15.62 7.84 -11.12
CA ARG A 54 -15.41 8.73 -9.97
C ARG A 54 -15.46 10.20 -10.41
N ASP A 55 -14.77 10.54 -11.48
CA ASP A 55 -14.63 11.93 -11.95
C ASP A 55 -15.94 12.46 -12.55
N LYS A 56 -16.77 11.58 -13.13
CA LYS A 56 -18.17 11.89 -13.50
C LYS A 56 -19.10 12.01 -12.29
N GLY A 57 -18.66 11.61 -11.10
CA GLY A 57 -19.48 11.58 -9.90
C GLY A 57 -20.55 10.49 -9.92
N SER A 58 -20.44 9.43 -10.73
CA SER A 58 -21.43 8.36 -10.84
C SER A 58 -21.33 7.33 -9.71
N LEU A 59 -20.13 7.11 -9.14
CA LEU A 59 -19.89 6.07 -8.12
C LEU A 59 -20.58 6.33 -6.78
N ALA A 60 -21.28 5.33 -6.24
CA ALA A 60 -21.88 5.40 -4.91
C ALA A 60 -20.82 5.51 -3.80
N VAL A 61 -21.23 6.01 -2.62
CA VAL A 61 -20.32 6.15 -1.45
C VAL A 61 -19.70 4.81 -1.04
N ASN A 62 -20.44 3.70 -1.19
CA ASN A 62 -19.95 2.35 -0.90
C ASN A 62 -18.89 1.91 -1.91
N GLU A 63 -19.05 2.22 -3.19
CA GLU A 63 -18.05 1.92 -4.23
C GLU A 63 -16.76 2.70 -4.00
N LEU A 64 -16.88 4.01 -3.72
CA LEU A 64 -15.74 4.85 -3.34
C LEU A 64 -15.03 4.30 -2.09
N ARG A 65 -15.77 3.84 -1.08
CA ARG A 65 -15.21 3.25 0.14
C ARG A 65 -14.40 1.99 -0.16
N ARG A 66 -14.91 1.09 -1.01
CA ARG A 66 -14.22 -0.17 -1.39
C ARG A 66 -12.87 0.12 -2.03
N VAL A 67 -12.84 1.08 -2.95
CA VAL A 67 -11.59 1.51 -3.61
C VAL A 67 -10.63 2.15 -2.61
N VAL A 68 -11.12 3.05 -1.74
CA VAL A 68 -10.30 3.67 -0.69
C VAL A 68 -9.64 2.63 0.21
N ILE A 69 -10.38 1.63 0.71
CA ILE A 69 -9.80 0.58 1.57
C ILE A 69 -8.72 -0.18 0.82
N THR A 70 -8.98 -0.55 -0.43
CA THR A 70 -8.05 -1.30 -1.28
C THR A 70 -6.77 -0.51 -1.56
N GLU A 71 -6.91 0.75 -1.97
CA GLU A 71 -5.79 1.67 -2.23
C GLU A 71 -4.93 1.90 -0.99
N PHE A 72 -5.56 2.08 0.17
CA PHE A 72 -4.82 2.19 1.42
C PHE A 72 -4.05 0.91 1.73
N MET A 73 -4.62 -0.28 1.50
CA MET A 73 -3.87 -1.54 1.67
C MET A 73 -2.67 -1.64 0.74
N VAL A 74 -2.81 -1.21 -0.52
CA VAL A 74 -1.74 -1.20 -1.52
C VAL A 74 -0.60 -0.27 -1.10
N TYR A 75 -0.89 0.98 -0.77
CA TYR A 75 0.14 2.01 -0.55
C TYR A 75 0.73 2.04 0.86
N SER A 76 -0.03 1.61 1.87
CA SER A 76 0.46 1.54 3.25
C SER A 76 1.08 0.18 3.58
N VAL A 77 0.78 -0.87 2.78
CA VAL A 77 1.20 -2.26 3.02
C VAL A 77 0.78 -2.78 4.40
N LEU A 78 -0.17 -2.09 5.05
CA LEU A 78 -0.69 -2.46 6.35
C LEU A 78 -1.58 -3.69 6.21
N ARG A 79 -1.61 -4.49 7.29
CA ARG A 79 -2.61 -5.54 7.42
C ARG A 79 -4.00 -4.90 7.48
N LEU A 80 -5.01 -5.61 7.01
CA LEU A 80 -6.40 -5.14 7.06
C LEU A 80 -6.82 -4.74 8.49
N SER A 81 -6.38 -5.49 9.50
CA SER A 81 -6.63 -5.17 10.91
C SER A 81 -5.92 -3.90 11.40
N GLU A 82 -4.71 -3.62 10.94
CA GLU A 82 -3.97 -2.39 11.23
C GLU A 82 -4.66 -1.19 10.57
N LEU A 83 -5.07 -1.36 9.32
CA LEU A 83 -5.77 -0.34 8.56
C LEU A 83 -7.15 -0.03 9.17
N GLN A 84 -7.90 -1.07 9.56
CA GLN A 84 -9.17 -0.89 10.27
C GLN A 84 -8.98 -0.15 11.60
N ARG A 85 -7.98 -0.50 12.41
CA ARG A 85 -7.68 0.19 13.67
C ARG A 85 -7.34 1.66 13.47
N ALA A 86 -6.56 1.98 12.43
CA ALA A 86 -6.25 3.35 12.04
C ALA A 86 -7.50 4.12 11.58
N MET A 87 -8.37 3.47 10.82
CA MET A 87 -9.61 4.07 10.32
C MET A 87 -10.71 4.24 11.39
N LEU A 88 -10.66 3.46 12.48
CA LEU A 88 -11.53 3.54 13.66
C LEU A 88 -11.04 4.55 14.71
N ASN A 89 -10.05 5.39 14.37
CA ASN A 89 -9.50 6.41 15.25
C ASN A 89 -8.88 5.89 16.57
N ARG A 90 -8.42 4.63 16.58
CA ARG A 90 -7.77 4.01 17.75
C ARG A 90 -6.25 4.01 17.56
N LYS A 91 -5.58 5.07 18.04
CA LYS A 91 -4.12 5.19 18.26
C LYS A 91 -3.17 5.04 17.06
N CYS A 92 -3.64 4.85 15.82
CA CYS A 92 -2.76 4.65 14.66
C CYS A 92 -2.95 5.75 13.62
N ARG A 93 -1.91 6.57 13.39
CA ARG A 93 -1.89 7.64 12.38
C ARG A 93 -1.22 7.12 11.11
N ILE A 94 -1.95 7.05 10.01
CA ILE A 94 -1.41 6.71 8.69
C ILE A 94 -1.14 8.01 7.94
N THR A 95 0.10 8.23 7.51
CA THR A 95 0.45 9.37 6.67
C THR A 95 0.69 8.88 5.25
N LEU A 96 -0.26 9.16 4.36
CA LEU A 96 -0.06 8.99 2.92
C LEU A 96 0.26 10.35 2.32
N LYS A 97 1.19 10.37 1.37
CA LYS A 97 1.45 11.52 0.52
C LYS A 97 0.71 11.37 -0.79
N VAL A 98 0.37 12.50 -1.41
CA VAL A 98 -0.25 12.52 -2.74
C VAL A 98 0.76 11.94 -3.72
N VAL A 99 0.34 10.95 -4.51
CA VAL A 99 1.12 10.40 -5.61
C VAL A 99 0.77 11.12 -6.92
N THR A 100 1.70 11.15 -7.85
CA THR A 100 1.58 11.89 -9.13
C THR A 100 0.38 11.39 -9.96
N ASN A 101 0.17 10.08 -10.01
CA ASN A 101 -0.95 9.50 -10.72
C ASN A 101 -2.26 9.61 -9.91
N ARG A 102 -3.10 10.60 -10.25
CA ARG A 102 -4.39 10.85 -9.57
C ARG A 102 -5.41 9.72 -9.73
N THR A 103 -5.27 8.87 -10.75
CA THR A 103 -6.24 7.78 -11.02
C THR A 103 -6.18 6.68 -9.96
N VAL A 104 -4.97 6.39 -9.44
CA VAL A 104 -4.69 5.38 -8.40
C VAL A 104 -4.24 6.03 -7.09
N CYS A 105 -4.42 7.35 -6.92
CA CYS A 105 -3.97 8.05 -5.72
C CYS A 105 -4.95 7.81 -4.56
N PRO A 106 -4.50 7.20 -3.43
CA PRO A 106 -5.39 6.92 -2.30
C PRO A 106 -6.06 8.18 -1.73
N ILE A 107 -5.35 9.31 -1.74
CA ILE A 107 -5.85 10.58 -1.22
C ILE A 107 -6.94 11.15 -2.14
N THR A 108 -6.78 11.05 -3.45
CA THR A 108 -7.80 11.51 -4.41
C THR A 108 -9.10 10.71 -4.26
N TRP A 109 -9.00 9.39 -4.13
CA TRP A 109 -10.15 8.53 -3.84
C TRP A 109 -10.81 8.86 -2.49
N PHE A 110 -9.99 9.12 -1.48
CA PHE A 110 -10.47 9.50 -0.15
C PHE A 110 -11.22 10.85 -0.17
N GLN A 111 -10.69 11.85 -0.87
CA GLN A 111 -11.32 13.15 -1.05
C GLN A 111 -12.66 13.04 -1.80
N ALA A 112 -12.71 12.27 -2.89
CA ALA A 112 -13.95 12.05 -3.64
C ALA A 112 -15.06 11.42 -2.76
N ARG A 113 -14.69 10.47 -1.90
CA ARG A 113 -15.61 9.87 -0.93
C ARG A 113 -16.11 10.88 0.10
N ASN A 114 -15.24 11.73 0.63
CA ASN A 114 -15.62 12.75 1.61
C ASN A 114 -16.50 13.84 1.00
N GLY A 115 -16.23 14.24 -0.25
CA GLY A 115 -17.05 15.19 -0.99
C GLY A 115 -18.51 14.70 -1.14
N LYS A 116 -18.71 13.41 -1.46
CA LYS A 116 -20.06 12.82 -1.52
C LYS A 116 -20.77 12.73 -0.17
N ARG A 117 -20.03 12.73 0.93
CA ARG A 117 -20.58 12.54 2.27
C ARG A 117 -21.26 13.81 2.82
N LYS A 118 -20.95 15.01 2.34
CA LYS A 118 -21.40 16.28 2.94
C LYS A 118 -21.25 16.30 4.48
N ILE A 119 -20.22 15.65 5.03
CA ILE A 119 -20.01 15.56 6.47
C ILE A 119 -19.01 16.63 6.89
N ASN A 120 -19.42 17.46 7.86
CA ASN A 120 -18.55 18.41 8.55
C ASN A 120 -17.43 17.63 9.26
N THR A 121 -16.20 18.13 9.18
CA THR A 121 -14.90 17.51 9.50
C THR A 121 -14.73 16.92 10.92
N THR A 122 -15.79 16.88 11.73
CA THR A 122 -15.82 16.39 13.11
C THR A 122 -16.08 14.87 13.21
N ASP A 123 -16.50 14.22 12.13
CA ASP A 123 -16.82 12.78 12.12
C ASP A 123 -15.56 11.92 11.97
N LYS A 124 -15.13 11.35 13.10
CA LYS A 124 -13.84 10.71 13.30
C LYS A 124 -13.71 9.32 12.67
N ASP A 125 -14.79 8.69 12.21
CA ASP A 125 -14.75 7.30 11.73
C ASP A 125 -14.68 7.21 10.20
N LEU A 126 -13.46 6.94 9.71
CA LEU A 126 -13.16 6.80 8.29
C LEU A 126 -13.89 5.60 7.64
N LEU A 127 -14.39 4.63 8.41
CA LEU A 127 -15.08 3.44 7.91
C LEU A 127 -16.60 3.42 8.12
N ARG A 128 -17.21 4.47 8.68
CA ARG A 128 -18.64 4.42 9.03
C ARG A 128 -19.51 4.12 7.81
N THR A 129 -20.48 3.22 7.95
CA THR A 129 -21.48 2.93 6.90
C THR A 129 -22.54 4.04 6.86
N ASN A 130 -23.17 4.23 5.69
CA ASN A 130 -24.26 5.18 5.50
C ASN A 130 -25.62 4.66 6.00
N SER A 131 -25.68 3.43 6.52
CA SER A 131 -26.91 2.88 7.09
C SER A 131 -27.22 3.58 8.41
N GLU A 132 -28.52 3.67 8.71
CA GLU A 132 -29.13 4.34 9.87
C GLU A 132 -28.43 4.03 11.21
N ASN A 133 -27.73 2.90 11.29
CA ASN A 133 -27.11 2.37 12.50
C ASN A 133 -25.71 2.93 12.84
N LYS A 134 -25.14 3.89 12.08
CA LYS A 134 -23.85 4.56 12.38
C LYS A 134 -22.72 3.61 12.83
N ARG A 135 -22.72 2.36 12.39
CA ARG A 135 -21.77 1.32 12.83
C ARG A 135 -20.56 1.28 11.89
N SER A 136 -19.39 1.09 12.49
CA SER A 136 -18.14 0.90 11.75
C SER A 136 -17.99 -0.54 11.28
N LEU A 137 -17.36 -0.72 10.12
CA LEU A 137 -17.18 -2.04 9.49
C LEU A 137 -16.32 -2.98 10.34
N THR A 138 -16.69 -4.25 10.41
CA THR A 138 -15.86 -5.32 11.00
C THR A 138 -14.70 -5.70 10.05
N PRO A 139 -13.66 -6.42 10.52
CA PRO A 139 -12.58 -6.89 9.64
C PRO A 139 -13.12 -7.76 8.48
N GLU A 140 -14.13 -8.58 8.75
CA GLU A 140 -14.74 -9.49 7.78
C GLU A 140 -15.51 -8.70 6.71
N GLU A 141 -16.25 -7.66 7.12
CA GLU A 141 -16.94 -6.78 6.18
C GLU A 141 -15.93 -5.99 5.32
N CYS A 142 -14.86 -5.45 5.91
CA CYS A 142 -13.80 -4.79 5.13
C CYS A 142 -13.15 -5.77 4.14
N SER A 143 -12.94 -7.02 4.55
CA SER A 143 -12.39 -8.06 3.69
C SER A 143 -13.32 -8.34 2.50
N LYS A 144 -14.64 -8.47 2.74
CA LYS A 144 -15.65 -8.63 1.68
C LYS A 144 -15.63 -7.46 0.69
N GLU A 145 -15.55 -6.23 1.20
CA GLU A 145 -15.48 -5.02 0.38
C GLU A 145 -14.26 -5.01 -0.55
N VAL A 146 -13.10 -5.44 -0.05
CA VAL A 146 -11.86 -5.57 -0.85
C VAL A 146 -11.98 -6.72 -1.86
N HIS A 147 -12.54 -7.85 -1.47
CA HIS A 147 -12.77 -8.98 -2.38
C HIS A 147 -13.68 -8.60 -3.56
N ILE A 148 -14.65 -7.71 -3.38
CA ILE A 148 -15.48 -7.22 -4.49
C ILE A 148 -14.62 -6.48 -5.52
N VAL A 149 -13.68 -5.65 -5.08
CA VAL A 149 -12.74 -4.96 -5.96
C VAL A 149 -11.84 -5.96 -6.67
N MET A 150 -11.26 -6.91 -5.92
CA MET A 150 -10.38 -7.95 -6.49
C MET A 150 -11.09 -8.77 -7.57
N ASN A 151 -12.30 -9.26 -7.27
CA ASN A 151 -13.08 -10.05 -8.22
C ASN A 151 -13.46 -9.26 -9.47
N SER A 152 -13.80 -7.97 -9.30
CA SER A 152 -14.14 -7.09 -10.42
C SER A 152 -12.93 -6.73 -11.29
N ALA A 153 -11.73 -6.80 -10.72
CA ALA A 153 -10.46 -6.69 -11.42
C ALA A 153 -10.02 -8.00 -12.12
N GLY A 154 -10.85 -9.06 -12.07
CA GLY A 154 -10.54 -10.36 -12.68
C GLY A 154 -9.56 -11.22 -11.87
N ILE A 155 -9.34 -10.91 -10.59
CA ILE A 155 -8.51 -11.71 -9.69
C ILE A 155 -9.34 -12.89 -9.17
N ASP A 156 -8.76 -14.09 -9.18
CA ASP A 156 -9.44 -15.31 -8.73
C ASP A 156 -9.84 -15.21 -7.24
N LYS A 157 -11.09 -15.61 -6.94
CA LYS A 157 -11.71 -15.60 -5.60
C LYS A 157 -10.93 -16.40 -4.55
N ARG A 158 -10.09 -17.36 -4.98
CA ARG A 158 -9.20 -18.16 -4.11
C ARG A 158 -8.14 -17.30 -3.43
N HIS A 159 -7.85 -16.11 -3.96
CA HIS A 159 -6.84 -15.22 -3.40
C HIS A 159 -7.41 -14.36 -2.29
N SER A 160 -6.80 -14.46 -1.11
CA SER A 160 -7.16 -13.63 0.03
C SER A 160 -6.64 -12.21 -0.12
N VAL A 161 -7.25 -11.26 0.60
CA VAL A 161 -6.81 -9.86 0.66
C VAL A 161 -5.36 -9.67 1.11
N THR A 162 -4.77 -10.67 1.79
CA THR A 162 -3.35 -10.62 2.21
C THR A 162 -2.38 -10.78 1.04
N THR A 163 -2.84 -11.30 -0.10
CA THR A 163 -2.05 -11.40 -1.33
C THR A 163 -1.74 -10.03 -1.93
N ILE A 164 -2.58 -9.00 -1.71
CA ILE A 164 -2.34 -7.63 -2.18
C ILE A 164 -0.97 -7.12 -1.72
N ARG A 165 -0.65 -7.31 -0.44
CA ARG A 165 0.66 -6.95 0.11
C ARG A 165 1.81 -7.69 -0.58
N LYS A 166 1.65 -8.99 -0.84
CA LYS A 166 2.68 -9.80 -1.51
C LYS A 166 2.90 -9.32 -2.95
N VAL A 167 1.83 -9.07 -3.69
CA VAL A 167 1.86 -8.59 -5.06
C VAL A 167 2.46 -7.18 -5.15
N ALA A 168 2.12 -6.28 -4.24
CA ALA A 168 2.70 -4.94 -4.20
C ALA A 168 4.22 -4.97 -3.91
N ILE A 169 4.67 -5.87 -3.03
CA ILE A 169 6.11 -6.09 -2.78
C ILE A 169 6.82 -6.67 -4.01
N SER A 170 6.27 -7.71 -4.63
CA SER A 170 6.83 -8.34 -5.84
C SER A 170 6.89 -7.35 -7.02
N ALA A 171 5.86 -6.50 -7.19
CA ALA A 171 5.86 -5.43 -8.19
C ALA A 171 7.03 -4.45 -8.00
N MET A 172 7.35 -4.09 -6.76
CA MET A 172 8.49 -3.21 -6.47
C MET A 172 9.84 -3.89 -6.70
N GLN A 173 9.93 -5.20 -6.44
CA GLN A 173 11.11 -5.99 -6.79
C GLN A 173 11.33 -6.01 -8.31
N ASN A 174 10.27 -6.20 -9.08
CA ASN A 174 10.32 -6.20 -10.56
C ASN A 174 10.68 -4.82 -11.14
N LYS A 175 10.36 -3.73 -10.44
CA LYS A 175 10.80 -2.36 -10.78
C LYS A 175 12.20 -2.01 -10.26
N ASN A 176 13.04 -3.00 -9.93
CA ASN A 176 14.41 -2.85 -9.47
C ASN A 176 14.58 -1.97 -8.22
N LYS A 177 13.56 -1.87 -7.35
CA LYS A 177 13.70 -1.17 -6.07
C LYS A 177 14.63 -1.93 -5.14
N THR A 178 15.43 -1.22 -4.37
CA THR A 178 16.40 -1.87 -3.49
C THR A 178 15.67 -2.60 -2.36
N LYS A 179 16.23 -3.71 -1.87
CA LYS A 179 15.69 -4.43 -0.72
C LYS A 179 15.51 -3.51 0.49
N ILE A 180 16.45 -2.59 0.70
CA ILE A 180 16.38 -1.61 1.80
C ILE A 180 15.16 -0.70 1.66
N GLU A 181 14.87 -0.17 0.47
CA GLU A 181 13.67 0.64 0.25
C GLU A 181 12.39 -0.18 0.48
N ILE A 182 12.35 -1.41 -0.05
CA ILE A 182 11.19 -2.30 0.07
C ILE A 182 10.93 -2.69 1.53
N ASP A 183 11.96 -3.08 2.28
CA ASP A 183 11.84 -3.49 3.69
C ASP A 183 11.37 -2.31 4.56
N ARG A 184 11.89 -1.10 4.30
CA ARG A 184 11.45 0.14 4.96
C ARG A 184 9.98 0.45 4.67
N TRP A 185 9.58 0.46 3.39
CA TRP A 185 8.21 0.77 2.99
C TRP A 185 7.20 -0.28 3.47
N SER A 186 7.52 -1.56 3.31
CA SER A 186 6.63 -2.66 3.70
C SER A 186 6.66 -2.96 5.19
N ARG A 187 7.58 -2.36 5.95
CA ARG A 187 7.87 -2.71 7.36
C ARG A 187 8.15 -4.21 7.51
N HIS A 188 8.80 -4.79 6.50
CA HIS A 188 9.20 -6.19 6.47
C HIS A 188 10.64 -6.27 6.98
N SER A 189 10.79 -6.46 8.27
CA SER A 189 12.08 -6.80 8.88
C SER A 189 11.88 -7.89 9.92
N GLU A 190 12.81 -8.84 10.00
CA GLU A 190 12.96 -9.72 11.16
C GLU A 190 13.49 -8.97 12.40
N SER A 191 13.90 -7.70 12.26
CA SER A 191 14.37 -6.85 13.35
C SER A 191 13.21 -6.23 14.14
N ALA A 192 13.44 -6.14 15.46
CA ALA A 192 12.52 -5.80 16.56
C ALA A 192 11.50 -4.67 16.29
N ASP A 193 10.35 -4.75 16.96
CA ASP A 193 9.22 -3.80 16.88
C ASP A 193 9.62 -2.33 17.06
N THR A 194 10.67 -2.04 17.83
CA THR A 194 11.21 -0.67 18.03
C THR A 194 11.78 -0.06 16.75
N THR A 195 12.23 -0.87 15.78
CA THR A 195 12.71 -0.36 14.49
C THR A 195 11.54 -0.03 13.55
N ARG A 196 10.37 -0.69 13.71
CA ARG A 196 9.16 -0.47 12.88
C ARG A 196 8.56 0.92 13.01
N GLU A 197 8.61 1.52 14.20
CA GLU A 197 8.02 2.85 14.45
C GLU A 197 8.74 3.98 13.69
N ASN A 198 10.04 3.81 13.41
CA ASN A 198 10.86 4.81 12.74
C ASN A 198 10.86 4.70 11.19
N TYR A 199 10.31 3.63 10.61
CA TYR A 199 10.38 3.39 9.16
C TYR A 199 9.33 4.14 8.31
N ASP A 200 8.23 4.62 8.92
CA ASP A 200 7.23 5.45 8.20
C ASP A 200 7.62 6.95 8.14
N VAL A 201 8.67 7.34 8.86
CA VAL A 201 9.21 8.71 8.88
C VAL A 201 9.99 9.00 7.60
N ASN A 202 10.41 7.97 6.87
CA ASN A 202 11.28 8.13 5.72
C ASN A 202 10.50 8.23 4.40
N ASN A 203 11.03 9.05 3.51
CA ASN A 203 10.45 9.55 2.28
C ASN A 203 10.22 8.43 1.23
N ASN A 204 9.24 7.54 1.45
CA ASN A 204 8.89 6.39 0.58
C ASN A 204 8.29 6.80 -0.78
N ASP A 205 8.51 8.03 -1.22
CA ASP A 205 7.94 8.63 -2.42
C ASP A 205 8.45 7.95 -3.69
N SER A 206 9.71 7.49 -3.70
CA SER A 206 10.30 6.68 -4.78
C SER A 206 9.51 5.39 -5.04
N ILE A 207 9.11 4.68 -3.98
CA ILE A 207 8.32 3.44 -4.09
C ILE A 207 6.88 3.77 -4.46
N ARG A 208 6.25 4.73 -3.78
CA ARG A 208 4.86 5.10 -4.05
C ARG A 208 4.67 5.59 -5.49
N LYS A 209 5.63 6.35 -6.02
CA LYS A 209 5.66 6.75 -7.43
C LYS A 209 5.73 5.54 -8.35
N ALA A 210 6.70 4.64 -8.14
CA ALA A 210 6.85 3.44 -8.95
C ALA A 210 5.62 2.52 -8.89
N LEU A 211 4.96 2.42 -7.74
CA LEU A 211 3.72 1.67 -7.57
C LEU A 211 2.57 2.32 -8.36
N SER A 212 2.48 3.65 -8.36
CA SER A 212 1.49 4.38 -9.14
C SER A 212 1.62 4.25 -10.66
N GLU A 213 2.79 3.76 -11.12
CA GLU A 213 3.13 3.44 -12.51
C GLU A 213 2.97 1.95 -12.84
N CYS A 214 2.47 1.12 -11.91
CA CYS A 214 2.07 -0.27 -12.17
C CYS A 214 0.69 -0.30 -12.83
N VAL A 215 0.59 0.25 -14.04
CA VAL A 215 -0.61 0.25 -14.90
C VAL A 215 -0.18 -0.33 -16.23
N SER A 216 -1.02 -1.13 -16.88
CA SER A 216 -0.68 -1.66 -18.21
C SER A 216 -0.52 -0.49 -19.18
N THR A 217 0.63 -0.39 -19.86
CA THR A 217 0.76 0.49 -21.01
C THR A 217 -0.19 -0.05 -22.08
N ARG A 218 -1.23 0.70 -22.43
CA ARG A 218 -1.95 0.42 -23.67
C ARG A 218 -0.93 0.61 -24.77
N GLU A 219 -0.42 -0.48 -25.34
CA GLU A 219 0.08 -0.43 -26.70
C GLU A 219 -1.13 0.02 -27.53
N GLU A 220 -1.10 1.29 -27.95
CA GLU A 220 -1.95 1.75 -29.03
C GLU A 220 -1.58 0.89 -30.23
N SER A 221 -2.34 -0.19 -30.41
CA SER A 221 -2.42 -0.90 -31.69
C SER A 221 -3.07 0.06 -32.67
N ASN A 222 -2.26 0.98 -33.19
CA ASN A 222 -2.49 1.57 -34.49
C ASN A 222 -2.34 0.46 -35.53
N ALA A 223 -3.37 -0.38 -35.64
CA ALA A 223 -3.62 -1.15 -36.83
C ALA A 223 -4.45 -0.25 -37.75
N SER A 224 -3.74 0.66 -38.43
CA SER A 224 -4.21 1.20 -39.70
C SER A 224 -4.22 0.06 -40.72
N GLU A 225 -5.42 -0.35 -41.11
CA GLU A 225 -5.71 -1.03 -42.38
C GLU A 225 -6.99 -0.43 -42.96
#